data_AF-A0A534HFW0-F1
#
_entry.id   AF-A0A534HFW0-F1
#
_cell.length_a   1.000
_cell.length_b   1.000
_cell.length_c   1.000
_cell.angle_alpha   90.00
_cell.angle_beta   90.00
_cell.angle_gamma   90.00
#
_symmetry.space_group_name_H-M   'P 1'
#
loop_
_entity.id
_entity.type
_entity.pdbx_description
1 polymer ?
#
loop_
_entity_poly.entity_id
_entity_poly.type
_entity_poly.pdbx_seq_one_letter_code
_entity_poly.pdbx_strand_id
1 'polypeptide(L)'
;MKVALARLPALATAALVLGGAGGWLGAAEPRVPAQLKEETVRLKDAPGRELTEGRCNICHSLEYIPSNAPAMNRAVWQKEVQKMRDRFGGPLTDEEARQILDYLDGNYSGKP
;
A
#
# COMPACT_ATOMS: atom_id res chain seq x y z
N MET A 1 35.10 -5.25 67.33
CA MET A 1 35.93 -4.13 67.86
C MET A 1 35.97 -3.08 66.75
N LYS A 2 35.31 -1.92 66.95
CA LYS A 2 35.95 -0.59 67.17
C LYS A 2 36.79 -0.16 65.94
N VAL A 3 36.65 0.95 65.23
CA VAL A 3 35.94 2.26 65.22
C VAL A 3 36.16 2.73 63.74
N ALA A 4 35.35 3.50 63.02
CA ALA A 4 35.09 4.92 63.26
C ALA A 4 34.18 5.47 62.15
N LEU A 5 33.25 6.33 62.55
CA LEU A 5 32.57 7.31 61.73
C LEU A 5 33.56 8.28 61.09
N ALA A 6 33.28 8.73 59.87
CA ALA A 6 33.52 10.12 59.49
C ALA A 6 32.38 10.61 58.59
N ARG A 7 31.86 11.77 58.97
CA ARG A 7 30.66 12.46 58.50
C ARG A 7 30.97 13.31 57.27
N LEU A 8 30.04 13.39 56.32
CA LEU A 8 29.76 14.65 55.62
C LEU A 8 28.24 14.80 55.42
N PRO A 9 27.63 15.89 55.92
CA PRO A 9 26.24 16.23 55.67
C PRO A 9 26.09 17.20 54.48
N ALA A 10 24.86 17.26 53.97
CA ALA A 10 24.28 18.31 53.12
C ALA A 10 24.92 18.45 51.71
N LEU A 11 24.15 18.41 50.64
CA LEU A 11 23.17 19.44 50.32
C LEU A 11 21.93 18.84 49.67
N ALA A 12 20.79 19.13 50.30
CA ALA A 12 19.48 18.99 49.69
C ALA A 12 19.32 20.05 48.61
N THR A 13 19.22 19.64 47.34
CA THR A 13 18.52 20.45 46.33
C THR A 13 17.08 19.97 46.31
N ALA A 14 16.25 20.61 47.13
CA ALA A 14 14.81 20.57 46.98
C ALA A 14 14.47 21.26 45.65
N ALA A 15 14.23 20.49 44.59
CA ALA A 15 13.58 20.99 43.40
C ALA A 15 12.11 21.26 43.76
N LEU A 16 11.84 22.52 44.08
CA LEU A 16 10.51 23.05 44.33
C LEU A 16 9.75 23.03 42.99
N VAL A 17 9.04 21.93 42.69
CA VAL A 17 8.12 21.88 41.54
C VAL A 17 6.85 22.62 41.95
N LEU A 18 6.88 23.94 41.84
CA LEU A 18 5.69 24.79 41.92
C LEU A 18 5.09 24.92 40.53
N GLY A 19 3.85 24.45 40.39
CA GLY A 19 2.89 25.04 39.46
C GLY A 19 2.76 24.33 38.12
N GLY A 20 1.70 23.55 37.98
CA GLY A 20 1.27 23.01 36.69
C GLY A 20 0.09 22.05 36.74
N ALA A 21 -0.77 22.12 37.76
CA ALA A 21 -2.09 21.48 37.70
C ALA A 21 -3.05 22.45 37.00
N GLY A 22 -3.34 22.21 35.72
CA GLY A 22 -4.37 22.95 35.02
C GLY A 22 -4.23 22.92 33.51
N GLY A 23 -4.95 22.00 32.87
CA GLY A 23 -5.37 22.19 31.48
C GLY A 23 -4.76 21.26 30.44
N TRP A 24 -4.76 19.95 30.66
CA TRP A 24 -4.91 19.02 29.53
C TRP A 24 -6.38 19.04 29.08
N LEU A 25 -6.83 20.15 28.48
CA LEU A 25 -7.97 20.14 27.56
C LEU A 25 -7.40 20.28 26.15
N GLY A 26 -6.63 19.28 25.72
CA GLY A 26 -6.62 18.94 24.31
C GLY A 26 -8.02 18.42 24.02
N ALA A 27 -8.86 19.23 23.36
CA ALA A 27 -10.06 18.72 22.74
C ALA A 27 -9.64 17.50 21.92
N ALA A 28 -10.14 16.32 22.28
CA ALA A 28 -10.06 15.18 21.39
C ALA A 28 -10.88 15.57 20.17
N GLU A 29 -10.20 16.07 19.14
CA GLU A 29 -10.84 16.29 17.85
C GLU A 29 -11.49 14.97 17.46
N PRO A 30 -12.76 14.98 17.01
CA PRO A 30 -13.37 13.77 16.50
C PRO A 30 -12.46 13.27 15.39
N ARG A 31 -11.78 12.15 15.66
CA ARG A 31 -10.96 11.46 14.69
C ARG A 31 -11.97 10.87 13.71
N VAL A 32 -12.36 11.68 12.73
CA VAL A 32 -13.19 11.22 11.62
C VAL A 32 -12.45 10.02 11.07
N PRO A 33 -13.00 8.80 11.17
CA PRO A 33 -12.34 7.64 10.60
C PRO A 33 -12.11 8.02 9.14
N ALA A 34 -10.86 7.99 8.69
CA ALA A 34 -10.54 8.19 7.29
C ALA A 34 -11.40 7.18 6.54
N GLN A 35 -12.47 7.68 5.91
CA GLN A 35 -13.28 6.86 5.06
C GLN A 35 -12.38 6.60 3.86
N LEU A 36 -11.71 5.45 3.88
CA LEU A 36 -11.09 4.87 2.71
C LEU A 36 -12.21 4.78 1.69
N LYS A 37 -12.26 5.75 0.77
CA LYS A 37 -13.03 5.59 -0.44
C LYS A 37 -12.34 4.44 -1.14
N GLU A 38 -12.92 3.26 -1.08
CA GLU A 38 -12.56 2.16 -1.98
C GLU A 38 -12.89 2.65 -3.39
N GLU A 39 -11.94 3.34 -4.01
CA GLU A 39 -12.04 3.72 -5.40
C GLU A 39 -11.79 2.47 -6.21
N THR A 40 -12.83 1.97 -6.87
CA THR A 40 -12.71 0.84 -7.78
C THR A 40 -11.87 1.28 -8.97
N VAL A 41 -10.77 0.57 -9.20
CA VAL A 41 -9.88 0.82 -10.34
C VAL A 41 -10.69 0.70 -11.63
N ARG A 42 -10.69 1.77 -12.42
CA ARG A 42 -11.24 1.77 -13.77
C ARG A 42 -10.11 1.76 -14.78
N LEU A 43 -10.11 0.76 -15.66
CA LEU A 43 -9.10 0.68 -16.69
C LEU A 43 -9.37 1.68 -17.82
N LYS A 44 -8.31 2.02 -18.59
CA LYS A 44 -8.35 2.96 -19.71
C LYS A 44 -9.38 2.49 -20.74
N ASP A 45 -10.21 3.42 -21.20
CA ASP A 45 -11.25 3.12 -22.20
C ASP A 45 -10.61 2.93 -23.58
N ALA A 46 -10.38 1.68 -23.97
CA ALA A 46 -9.77 1.29 -25.24
C ALA A 46 -10.19 -0.14 -25.62
N PRO A 47 -10.09 -0.52 -26.91
CA PRO A 47 -10.46 -1.86 -27.37
C PRO A 47 -9.74 -2.96 -26.57
N GLY A 48 -10.50 -3.88 -25.98
CA GLY A 48 -9.98 -4.95 -25.12
C GLY A 48 -10.11 -4.70 -23.63
N ARG A 49 -10.62 -3.53 -23.20
CA ARG A 49 -10.91 -3.22 -21.79
C ARG A 49 -11.89 -4.24 -21.20
N GLU A 50 -13.06 -4.42 -21.79
CA GLU A 50 -14.13 -5.25 -21.21
C GLU A 50 -13.68 -6.70 -21.05
N LEU A 51 -12.92 -7.21 -22.03
CA LEU A 51 -12.33 -8.54 -21.94
C LEU A 51 -11.30 -8.63 -20.80
N THR A 52 -10.43 -7.62 -20.67
CA THR A 52 -9.43 -7.54 -19.60
C THR A 52 -10.10 -7.48 -18.22
N GLU A 53 -11.11 -6.63 -18.05
CA GLU A 53 -11.87 -6.53 -16.80
C GLU A 53 -12.56 -7.87 -16.47
N GLY A 54 -13.19 -8.51 -17.46
CA GLY A 54 -13.89 -9.78 -17.28
C GLY A 54 -13.00 -10.99 -17.01
N ARG A 55 -11.71 -10.94 -17.37
CA ARG A 55 -10.76 -12.05 -17.18
C ARG A 55 -9.78 -11.82 -16.02
N CYS A 56 -9.34 -10.58 -15.80
CA CYS A 56 -8.25 -10.27 -14.87
C CYS A 56 -8.73 -9.87 -13.47
N ASN A 57 -10.04 -9.74 -13.24
CA ASN A 57 -10.60 -9.46 -11.90
C ASN A 57 -11.08 -10.72 -11.14
N ILE A 58 -10.93 -11.91 -11.74
CA ILE A 58 -11.51 -13.16 -11.19
C ILE A 58 -10.80 -13.58 -9.90
N CYS A 59 -9.50 -13.32 -9.78
CA CYS A 59 -8.68 -13.81 -8.66
C CYS A 59 -8.10 -12.69 -7.79
N HIS A 60 -7.97 -11.47 -8.31
CA HIS A 60 -7.41 -10.32 -7.58
C HIS A 60 -7.94 -9.01 -8.17
N SER A 61 -7.67 -7.89 -7.49
CA SER A 61 -8.05 -6.56 -7.99
C SER A 61 -7.29 -6.19 -9.27
N LEU A 62 -7.89 -5.28 -10.05
CA LEU A 62 -7.28 -4.75 -11.27
C LEU A 62 -6.17 -3.73 -11.02
N GLU A 63 -5.96 -3.29 -9.78
CA GLU A 63 -4.95 -2.29 -9.37
C GLU A 63 -3.53 -2.68 -9.80
N TYR A 64 -3.23 -3.98 -9.88
CA TYR A 64 -1.94 -4.45 -10.37
C TYR A 64 -1.60 -3.95 -11.79
N ILE A 65 -2.60 -3.70 -12.63
CA ILE A 65 -2.37 -3.22 -14.00
C ILE A 65 -1.77 -1.80 -14.00
N PRO A 66 -2.46 -0.75 -13.51
CA PRO A 66 -1.90 0.60 -13.47
C PRO A 66 -0.70 0.72 -12.53
N SER A 67 -0.72 0.05 -11.37
CA SER A 67 0.36 0.17 -10.38
C SER A 67 1.70 -0.40 -10.89
N ASN A 68 1.68 -1.45 -11.71
CA ASN A 68 2.92 -2.01 -12.28
C ASN A 68 3.29 -1.43 -13.64
N ALA A 69 2.37 -0.76 -14.34
CA ALA A 69 2.57 -0.24 -15.69
C ALA A 69 3.92 0.48 -15.91
N PRO A 70 4.45 1.32 -15.00
CA PRO A 70 5.73 2.00 -15.20
C PRO A 70 6.93 1.07 -15.43
N ALA A 71 6.88 -0.16 -14.93
CA ALA A 71 7.95 -1.16 -15.06
C ALA A 71 7.68 -2.20 -16.17
N MET A 72 6.60 -2.03 -16.93
CA MET A 72 6.10 -3.04 -17.85
C MET A 72 6.34 -2.63 -19.30
N ASN A 73 6.73 -3.61 -20.11
CA ASN A 73 6.71 -3.55 -21.57
C ASN A 73 5.95 -4.77 -22.11
N ARG A 74 5.71 -4.85 -23.43
CA ARG A 74 5.02 -5.99 -24.06
C ARG A 74 5.52 -7.35 -23.60
N ALA A 75 6.84 -7.55 -23.55
CA ALA A 75 7.42 -8.85 -23.22
C ALA A 75 7.18 -9.22 -21.74
N VAL A 76 7.19 -8.24 -20.83
CA VAL A 76 6.87 -8.48 -19.43
C VAL A 76 5.37 -8.74 -19.26
N TRP A 77 4.50 -7.98 -19.92
CA TRP A 77 3.06 -8.23 -19.90
C TRP A 77 2.71 -9.62 -20.44
N GLN A 78 3.35 -10.05 -21.52
CA GLN A 78 3.15 -11.39 -22.08
C GLN A 78 3.44 -12.47 -21.04
N LYS A 79 4.55 -12.33 -20.30
CA LYS A 79 4.92 -13.27 -19.24
C LYS A 79 3.89 -13.27 -18.11
N GLU A 80 3.41 -12.12 -17.68
CA GLU A 80 2.41 -12.05 -16.60
C GLU A 80 1.06 -12.62 -17.05
N VAL A 81 0.57 -12.33 -18.27
CA VAL A 81 -0.66 -12.91 -18.82
C VAL A 81 -0.55 -14.43 -18.91
N GLN A 82 0.57 -14.95 -19.45
CA GLN A 82 0.83 -16.39 -19.52
C GLN A 82 0.91 -17.02 -18.13
N LYS A 83 1.54 -16.37 -17.16
CA LYS A 83 1.60 -16.85 -15.78
C LYS A 83 0.21 -16.92 -15.14
N MET A 84 -0.66 -15.93 -15.36
CA MET A 84 -2.05 -15.97 -14.87
C MET A 84 -2.81 -17.16 -15.46
N ARG A 85 -2.69 -17.39 -16.77
CA ARG A 85 -3.35 -18.50 -17.46
C ARG A 85 -2.79 -19.86 -17.04
N ASP A 86 -1.48 -20.05 -17.19
CA ASP A 86 -0.85 -21.38 -17.17
C ASP A 86 -0.45 -21.80 -15.75
N ARG A 87 0.05 -20.86 -14.92
CA ARG A 87 0.52 -21.18 -13.56
C ARG A 87 -0.57 -21.03 -12.51
N PHE A 88 -1.46 -20.06 -12.68
CA PHE A 88 -2.56 -19.80 -11.73
C PHE A 88 -3.92 -20.32 -12.21
N GLY A 89 -4.01 -20.86 -13.44
CA GLY A 89 -5.22 -21.53 -13.93
C GLY A 89 -6.33 -20.57 -14.35
N GLY A 90 -6.00 -19.32 -14.71
CA GLY A 90 -6.97 -18.36 -15.20
C GLY A 90 -7.66 -18.86 -16.48
N PRO A 91 -9.00 -18.74 -16.59
CA PRO A 91 -9.76 -19.24 -17.73
C PRO A 91 -9.62 -18.30 -18.94
N LEU A 92 -8.46 -18.34 -19.61
CA LEU A 92 -8.17 -17.59 -20.84
C LEU A 92 -7.85 -18.53 -22.00
N THR A 93 -8.50 -18.33 -23.13
CA THR A 93 -8.06 -18.91 -24.41
C THR A 93 -6.79 -18.20 -24.92
N ASP A 94 -6.09 -18.81 -25.89
CA ASP A 94 -4.93 -18.19 -26.54
C ASP A 94 -5.27 -16.86 -27.22
N GLU A 95 -6.44 -16.79 -27.85
CA GLU A 95 -6.90 -15.60 -28.54
C GLU A 95 -7.24 -14.48 -27.55
N GLU A 96 -7.94 -14.79 -26.46
CA GLU A 96 -8.22 -13.80 -25.41
C GLU A 96 -6.93 -13.30 -24.74
N ALA A 97 -5.97 -14.20 -24.48
CA ALA A 97 -4.67 -13.83 -23.93
C ALA A 97 -3.92 -12.85 -24.85
N ARG A 98 -3.99 -13.06 -26.17
CA ARG A 98 -3.40 -12.15 -27.16
C ARG A 98 -4.10 -10.79 -27.18
N GLN A 99 -5.43 -10.76 -27.15
CA GLN A 99 -6.20 -9.52 -27.12
C GLN A 99 -5.95 -8.71 -25.84
N ILE A 100 -5.86 -9.38 -24.70
CA ILE A 100 -5.51 -8.75 -23.42
C ILE A 100 -4.08 -8.21 -23.46
N LEU A 101 -3.13 -8.96 -24.03
CA LEU A 101 -1.75 -8.49 -24.20
C LEU A 101 -1.70 -7.21 -25.06
N ASP A 102 -2.43 -7.18 -26.18
CA ASP A 102 -2.50 -6.01 -27.06
C ASP A 102 -3.08 -4.78 -26.33
N TYR A 103 -4.12 -4.99 -25.51
CA TYR A 103 -4.68 -3.94 -24.66
C TYR A 103 -3.67 -3.45 -23.61
N LEU A 104 -3.02 -4.34 -22.88
CA LEU A 104 -2.06 -3.99 -21.81
C LEU A 104 -0.83 -3.27 -22.36
N ASP A 105 -0.29 -3.72 -23.49
CA ASP A 105 0.87 -3.09 -24.14
C ASP A 105 0.54 -1.68 -24.65
N GLY A 106 -0.59 -1.51 -25.34
CA GLY A 106 -0.99 -0.21 -25.89
C GLY A 106 -1.35 0.83 -24.84
N ASN A 107 -1.76 0.40 -23.64
CA ASN A 107 -2.33 1.29 -22.63
C ASN A 107 -1.54 1.35 -21.32
N TYR A 108 -0.73 0.34 -21.01
CA TYR A 108 -0.12 0.14 -19.68
C TYR A 108 1.36 -0.27 -19.76
N SER A 109 2.08 0.11 -20.79
CA SER A 109 3.54 -0.01 -20.81
C SER A 109 4.23 1.31 -20.49
N GLY A 110 5.10 1.27 -19.49
CA GLY A 110 6.14 2.26 -19.28
C GLY A 110 7.09 2.20 -20.48
N LYS A 111 7.47 3.37 -20.99
CA LYS A 111 8.31 3.53 -22.20
C LYS A 111 9.49 2.53 -22.24
N PRO A 112 9.88 2.09 -23.46
CA PRO A 112 10.66 0.87 -23.74
C PRO A 112 11.94 0.68 -22.92
#